data_AF-A0A497FNU3-F1
#
_entry.id   AF-A0A497FNU3-F1
#
_cell.length_a   1.000
_cell.length_b   1.000
_cell.length_c   1.000
_cell.angle_alpha   90.00
_cell.angle_beta   90.00
_cell.angle_gamma   90.00
#
_symmetry.space_group_name_H-M   'P 1'
#
loop_
_entity.id
_entity.type
_entity.pdbx_description
1 polymer ?
#
loop_
_entity_poly.entity_id
_entity_poly.type
_entity_poly.pdbx_seq_one_letter_code
_entity_poly.pdbx_strand_id
1 'polypeptide(L)'
;MGIFLQGDEEKLLARLTETERKAVKEYLNGLKPKEIASKLGISVRTVYKALWKYRKISGEKVVRAKRKRIVEPSPTVNRLFSDLIRVLSELNATLIELNRNIGRLANLLETRDITKSTVKRIDAQLPSFLQENPWIEVLRMRGRE
;
A
#
# COMPACT_ATOMS: atom_id res chain seq x y z
N MET A 1 -19.40 -19.28 41.68
CA MET A 1 -19.27 -17.95 41.04
C MET A 1 -19.50 -18.11 39.54
N GLY A 2 -20.75 -17.94 39.09
CA GLY A 2 -21.10 -17.94 37.67
C GLY A 2 -21.00 -16.52 37.12
N ILE A 3 -20.23 -16.33 36.06
CA ILE A 3 -20.04 -15.03 35.42
C ILE A 3 -21.31 -14.77 34.59
N PHE A 4 -22.13 -13.83 35.04
CA PHE A 4 -23.35 -13.39 34.35
C PHE A 4 -22.98 -12.66 33.05
N LEU A 5 -23.28 -13.29 31.90
CA LEU A 5 -23.40 -12.67 30.58
C LEU A 5 -24.69 -13.14 29.87
N GLN A 6 -25.81 -13.18 30.61
CA GLN A 6 -27.08 -13.73 30.11
C GLN A 6 -27.59 -13.08 28.80
N GLY A 7 -27.35 -11.77 28.60
CA GLY A 7 -27.91 -11.05 27.44
C GLY A 7 -27.23 -11.32 26.09
N ASP A 8 -25.93 -11.61 26.07
CA ASP A 8 -25.19 -11.85 24.82
C ASP A 8 -25.24 -13.31 24.40
N GLU A 9 -25.37 -14.22 25.35
CA GLU A 9 -25.48 -15.66 25.13
C GLU A 9 -26.82 -16.03 24.48
N GLU A 10 -27.93 -15.45 24.92
CA GLU A 10 -29.25 -15.69 24.32
C GLU A 10 -29.29 -15.32 22.83
N LYS A 11 -28.66 -14.21 22.45
CA LYS A 11 -28.54 -13.78 21.04
C LYS A 11 -27.69 -14.75 20.21
N LEU A 12 -26.66 -15.36 20.80
CA LEU A 12 -25.83 -16.37 20.12
C LEU A 12 -26.60 -17.68 19.94
N LEU A 13 -27.34 -18.08 20.99
CA LEU A 13 -28.20 -19.26 21.03
C LEU A 13 -29.40 -19.17 20.06
N ALA A 14 -29.86 -17.97 19.74
CA ALA A 14 -30.94 -17.75 18.76
C ALA A 14 -30.57 -18.22 17.34
N ARG A 15 -29.28 -18.24 16.98
CA ARG A 15 -28.79 -18.67 15.65
C ARG A 15 -28.58 -20.19 15.53
N LEU A 16 -28.72 -20.93 16.62
CA LEU A 16 -28.60 -22.38 16.67
C LEU A 16 -29.99 -23.03 16.58
N THR A 17 -30.05 -24.24 16.03
CA THR A 17 -31.27 -25.06 16.06
C THR A 17 -31.65 -25.44 17.49
N GLU A 18 -32.90 -25.80 17.73
CA GLU A 18 -33.44 -26.10 19.07
C GLU A 18 -32.59 -27.15 19.82
N THR A 19 -32.15 -28.20 19.11
CA THR A 19 -31.31 -29.27 19.67
C THR A 19 -29.89 -28.83 19.96
N GLU A 20 -29.29 -28.02 19.06
CA GLU A 20 -27.95 -27.45 19.25
C GLU A 20 -27.95 -26.45 20.40
N ARG A 21 -29.00 -25.64 20.52
CA ARG A 21 -29.20 -24.67 21.62
C ARG A 21 -29.26 -25.38 22.96
N LYS A 22 -30.05 -26.45 23.08
CA LYS A 22 -30.14 -27.26 24.30
C LYS A 22 -28.78 -27.87 24.68
N ALA A 23 -28.06 -28.45 23.71
CA ALA A 23 -26.73 -29.00 23.95
C ALA A 23 -25.73 -27.95 24.45
N VAL A 24 -25.75 -26.74 23.88
CA VAL A 24 -24.86 -25.64 24.30
C VAL A 24 -25.25 -25.11 25.70
N LYS A 25 -26.55 -24.97 26.01
CA LYS A 25 -27.01 -24.56 27.35
C LYS A 25 -26.51 -25.52 28.43
N GLU A 26 -26.65 -26.82 28.20
CA GLU A 26 -26.19 -27.84 29.14
C GLU A 26 -24.66 -27.86 29.30
N TYR A 27 -23.92 -27.56 28.23
CA TYR A 27 -22.47 -27.37 28.31
C TYR A 27 -22.06 -26.14 29.11
N LEU A 28 -22.78 -25.02 28.97
CA LEU A 28 -22.57 -23.82 29.78
C LEU A 28 -22.89 -24.05 31.26
N ASN A 29 -23.83 -24.94 31.56
CA ASN A 29 -24.10 -25.42 32.92
C ASN A 29 -23.00 -26.37 33.47
N GLY A 30 -21.97 -26.68 32.68
CA GLY A 30 -20.80 -27.43 33.13
C GLY A 30 -20.84 -28.94 32.86
N LEU A 31 -21.86 -29.46 32.16
CA LEU A 31 -21.93 -30.89 31.83
C LEU A 31 -20.92 -31.27 30.74
N LYS A 32 -20.38 -32.50 30.84
CA LYS A 32 -19.45 -33.03 29.84
C LYS A 32 -20.19 -33.47 28.57
N PRO A 33 -19.57 -33.43 27.38
CA PRO A 33 -20.22 -33.81 26.13
C PRO A 33 -20.87 -35.20 26.11
N LYS A 34 -20.32 -36.16 26.88
CA LYS A 34 -20.90 -37.51 27.03
C LYS A 34 -22.19 -37.49 27.87
N GLU A 35 -22.23 -36.70 28.93
CA GLU A 35 -23.40 -36.58 29.82
C GLU A 35 -24.53 -35.83 29.10
N ILE A 36 -24.19 -34.79 28.32
CA ILE A 36 -25.14 -34.06 27.49
C ILE A 36 -25.79 -34.98 26.45
N ALA A 37 -24.99 -35.85 25.82
CA ALA A 37 -25.48 -36.82 24.84
C ALA A 37 -26.50 -37.78 25.48
N SER A 38 -26.17 -38.35 26.64
CA SER A 38 -27.09 -39.22 27.39
C SER A 38 -28.35 -38.48 27.85
N LYS A 39 -28.22 -37.24 28.36
CA LYS A 39 -29.33 -36.43 28.87
C LYS A 39 -30.31 -36.01 27.76
N LEU A 40 -29.81 -35.68 26.58
CA LEU A 40 -30.62 -35.20 25.45
C LEU A 40 -31.01 -36.32 24.47
N GLY A 41 -30.55 -37.55 24.67
CA GLY A 41 -30.82 -38.68 23.77
C GLY A 41 -30.20 -38.50 22.37
N ILE A 42 -29.07 -37.80 22.26
CA ILE A 42 -28.39 -37.50 20.99
C ILE A 42 -26.99 -38.10 20.94
N SER A 43 -26.44 -38.26 19.72
CA SER A 43 -25.06 -38.72 19.56
C SER A 43 -24.05 -37.70 20.14
N VAL A 44 -22.95 -38.19 20.72
CA VAL A 44 -21.84 -37.35 21.20
C VAL A 44 -21.29 -36.47 20.07
N ARG A 45 -21.31 -36.96 18.82
CA ARG A 45 -20.92 -36.20 17.62
C ARG A 45 -21.81 -34.97 17.40
N THR A 46 -23.12 -35.10 17.63
CA THR A 46 -24.07 -33.98 17.55
C THR A 46 -23.75 -32.91 18.59
N VAL A 47 -23.37 -33.32 19.80
CA VAL A 47 -22.94 -32.41 20.86
C VAL A 47 -21.68 -31.64 20.42
N TYR A 48 -20.66 -32.34 19.93
CA TYR A 48 -19.45 -31.67 19.42
C TYR A 48 -19.72 -30.72 18.24
N LYS A 49 -20.61 -31.11 17.31
CA LYS A 49 -21.03 -30.24 16.20
C LYS A 49 -21.71 -28.97 16.70
N ALA A 50 -22.59 -29.08 17.70
CA ALA A 50 -23.26 -27.93 18.32
C ALA A 50 -22.24 -26.99 19.00
N LEU A 51 -21.30 -27.56 19.76
CA LEU A 51 -20.24 -26.80 20.43
C LEU A 51 -19.29 -26.12 19.44
N TRP A 52 -18.94 -26.80 18.34
CA TRP A 52 -18.12 -26.22 17.28
C TRP A 52 -18.81 -25.02 16.62
N LYS A 53 -20.10 -25.17 16.28
CA LYS A 53 -20.90 -24.07 15.73
C LYS A 53 -20.96 -22.89 16.71
N TYR A 54 -21.22 -23.16 17.99
CA TYR A 54 -21.22 -22.13 19.03
C TYR A 54 -19.87 -21.40 19.12
N ARG A 55 -18.74 -22.11 19.14
CA ARG A 55 -17.39 -21.52 19.15
C ARG A 55 -17.09 -20.69 17.90
N LYS A 56 -17.59 -21.12 16.74
CA LYS A 56 -17.42 -20.36 15.49
C LYS A 56 -18.17 -19.03 15.57
N ILE A 57 -19.43 -19.05 16.03
CA ILE A 57 -20.27 -17.86 16.14
C ILE A 57 -19.74 -16.92 17.25
N SER A 58 -19.28 -17.46 18.38
CA SER A 58 -18.68 -16.67 19.47
C SER A 58 -17.28 -16.14 19.12
N GLY A 59 -16.45 -16.97 18.49
CA GLY A 59 -15.12 -16.60 17.99
C GLY A 59 -15.16 -15.57 16.87
N GLU A 60 -16.15 -15.64 15.97
CA GLU A 60 -16.37 -14.64 14.92
C GLU A 60 -16.63 -13.25 15.53
N LYS A 61 -17.33 -13.15 16.67
CA LYS A 61 -17.45 -11.88 17.41
C LYS A 61 -16.14 -11.44 18.06
N VAL A 62 -15.34 -12.34 18.65
CA VAL A 62 -14.03 -11.98 19.23
C VAL A 62 -13.07 -11.49 18.16
N VAL A 63 -13.03 -12.14 16.99
CA VAL A 63 -12.22 -11.70 15.85
C VAL A 63 -12.73 -10.38 15.30
N ARG A 64 -14.06 -10.16 15.24
CA ARG A 64 -14.65 -8.89 14.78
C ARG A 64 -14.50 -7.75 15.80
N ALA A 65 -14.49 -8.04 17.10
CA ALA A 65 -14.20 -7.10 18.17
C ALA A 65 -12.70 -6.75 18.25
N LYS A 66 -11.81 -7.72 18.03
CA LYS A 66 -10.38 -7.47 17.80
C LYS A 66 -10.14 -6.65 16.53
N ARG A 67 -10.88 -6.92 15.45
CA ARG A 67 -10.86 -6.11 14.21
C ARG A 67 -11.50 -4.72 14.35
N LYS A 68 -12.29 -4.45 15.39
CA LYS A 68 -12.76 -3.08 15.72
C LYS A 68 -11.73 -2.30 16.55
N ARG A 69 -10.71 -2.96 17.11
CA ARG A 69 -9.48 -2.31 17.57
C ARG A 69 -8.45 -2.28 16.44
N ILE A 70 -8.84 -1.78 15.26
CA ILE A 70 -7.83 -1.25 14.35
C ILE A 70 -7.34 0.00 15.05
N VAL A 71 -6.17 -0.17 15.66
CA VAL A 71 -5.28 0.84 16.18
C VAL A 71 -5.44 2.11 15.34
N GLU A 72 -5.96 3.18 15.94
CA GLU A 72 -5.71 4.53 15.41
C GLU A 72 -4.20 4.61 15.15
N PRO A 73 -3.75 4.80 13.90
CA PRO A 73 -2.33 4.78 13.61
C PRO A 73 -1.66 5.81 14.51
N SER A 74 -0.65 5.35 15.26
CA SER A 74 0.07 6.18 16.24
C SER A 74 0.33 7.56 15.63
N PRO A 75 0.06 8.65 16.35
CA PRO A 75 0.22 10.01 15.82
C PRO A 75 1.63 10.26 15.30
N THR A 76 2.62 9.54 15.84
CA THR A 76 4.00 9.53 15.35
C THR A 76 4.13 8.91 13.97
N VAL A 77 3.46 7.78 13.71
CA VAL A 77 3.48 7.11 12.40
C VAL A 77 2.84 7.99 11.33
N ASN A 78 1.73 8.67 11.64
CA ASN A 78 1.10 9.60 10.70
C ASN A 78 2.02 10.78 10.38
N ARG A 79 2.71 11.35 11.37
CA ARG A 79 3.71 12.41 11.15
C ARG A 79 4.84 11.94 10.25
N LEU A 80 5.43 10.78 10.53
CA LEU A 80 6.49 10.20 9.69
C LEU A 80 6.02 9.93 8.26
N PHE A 81 4.77 9.48 8.09
CA PHE A 81 4.19 9.27 6.76
C PHE A 81 3.97 10.59 6.02
N SER A 82 3.50 11.64 6.71
CA SER A 82 3.38 12.99 6.15
C SER A 82 4.75 13.57 5.76
N ASP A 83 5.77 13.39 6.59
CA ASP A 83 7.13 13.84 6.31
C ASP A 83 7.71 13.11 5.09
N LEU A 84 7.48 11.80 4.98
CA LEU A 84 7.87 11.02 3.81
C LEU A 84 7.17 11.50 2.54
N ILE A 85 5.85 11.75 2.60
CA ILE A 85 5.07 12.27 1.47
C ILE A 85 5.61 13.63 1.03
N ARG A 86 5.99 14.49 1.99
CA ARG A 86 6.58 15.81 1.72
C ARG A 86 7.91 15.65 0.96
N VAL A 87 8.82 14.82 1.48
CA VAL A 87 10.14 14.60 0.85
C VAL A 87 9.99 13.99 -0.54
N LEU A 88 9.10 13.02 -0.73
CA LEU A 88 8.84 12.41 -2.04
C LEU A 88 8.27 13.42 -3.04
N SER A 89 7.40 14.32 -2.58
CA SER A 89 6.83 15.38 -3.42
C SER A 89 7.88 16.41 -3.83
N GLU A 90 8.78 16.77 -2.91
CA GLU A 90 9.90 17.68 -3.15
C GLU A 90 10.89 17.08 -4.15
N LEU A 91 11.25 15.79 -3.98
CA LEU A 91 12.09 15.08 -4.95
C LEU A 91 11.43 15.02 -6.33
N ASN A 92 10.15 14.71 -6.40
CA ASN A 92 9.43 14.68 -7.68
C ASN A 92 9.44 16.06 -8.38
N ALA A 93 9.28 17.15 -7.63
CA ALA A 93 9.38 18.50 -8.17
C ALA A 93 10.77 18.80 -8.76
N THR A 94 11.84 18.43 -8.04
CA THR A 94 13.21 18.62 -8.53
C THR A 94 13.51 17.78 -9.79
N LEU A 95 12.98 16.56 -9.88
CA LEU A 95 13.11 15.72 -11.08
C LEU A 95 12.38 16.33 -12.28
N ILE A 96 11.18 16.88 -12.07
CA ILE A 96 10.44 17.59 -13.12
C ILE A 96 11.23 18.80 -13.62
N GLU A 97 11.82 19.58 -12.71
CA GLU A 97 12.62 20.74 -13.06
C GLU A 97 13.90 20.36 -13.81
N LEU A 98 14.61 19.32 -13.35
CA LEU A 98 15.77 18.78 -14.04
C LEU A 98 15.41 18.33 -15.46
N ASN A 99 14.33 17.57 -15.63
CA ASN A 99 13.87 17.11 -16.94
C ASN A 99 13.52 18.28 -17.86
N ARG A 100 12.90 19.34 -17.33
CA ARG A 100 12.66 20.58 -18.10
C ARG A 100 13.96 21.23 -18.54
N ASN A 101 14.95 21.30 -17.66
CA ASN A 101 16.26 21.90 -17.97
C ASN A 101 17.02 21.07 -19.00
N ILE A 102 17.00 19.74 -18.88
CA ILE A 102 17.57 18.82 -19.89
C ILE A 102 16.87 19.04 -21.24
N GLY A 103 15.54 19.12 -21.27
CA GLY A 103 14.79 19.40 -22.50
C GLY A 103 15.13 20.76 -23.13
N ARG A 104 15.28 21.80 -22.30
CA ARG A 104 15.74 23.13 -22.77
C ARG A 104 17.14 23.05 -23.39
N LEU A 105 18.07 22.34 -22.73
CA LEU A 105 19.43 22.16 -23.23
C LEU A 105 19.44 21.36 -24.53
N ALA A 106 18.64 20.29 -24.62
CA ALA A 106 18.48 19.52 -25.85
C ALA A 106 18.00 20.41 -27.01
N ASN A 107 16.97 21.24 -26.79
CA ASN A 107 16.48 22.20 -27.81
C ASN A 107 17.54 23.26 -28.19
N LEU A 108 18.34 23.74 -27.22
CA LEU A 108 19.44 24.67 -27.49
C LEU A 108 20.58 24.02 -28.30
N LEU A 109 20.79 22.71 -28.13
CA LEU A 109 21.76 21.94 -28.91
C LEU A 109 21.22 21.63 -30.32
N GLU A 110 19.94 21.27 -30.45
CA GLU A 110 19.28 21.07 -31.76
C GLU A 110 19.27 22.36 -32.60
N THR A 111 19.00 23.50 -31.97
CA THR A 111 19.06 24.81 -32.67
C THR A 111 20.49 25.22 -33.06
N ARG A 112 21.52 24.71 -32.38
CA ARG A 112 22.93 24.92 -32.78
C ARG A 112 23.31 24.18 -34.05
N ASP A 113 22.74 23.02 -34.35
CA ASP A 113 23.04 22.32 -35.62
C ASP A 113 22.51 23.05 -36.86
N ILE A 114 21.45 23.87 -36.73
CA ILE A 114 20.98 24.76 -37.81
C ILE A 114 22.02 25.85 -38.14
N THR A 115 22.91 26.21 -37.22
CA THR A 115 23.97 27.18 -37.51
C THR A 115 25.12 26.59 -38.32
N LYS A 116 25.35 25.27 -38.30
CA LYS A 116 26.37 24.62 -39.16
C LYS A 116 26.04 24.72 -40.64
N SER A 117 24.75 24.76 -41.02
CA SER A 117 24.34 24.97 -42.42
C SER A 117 24.48 26.43 -42.88
N THR A 118 24.53 27.40 -41.97
CA THR A 118 24.86 28.80 -42.28
C THR A 118 26.37 29.03 -42.43
N VAL A 119 27.20 28.29 -41.69
CA VAL A 119 28.68 28.41 -41.76
C VAL A 119 29.23 28.15 -43.18
N LYS A 120 28.60 27.27 -43.97
CA LYS A 120 29.01 27.05 -45.38
C LYS A 120 28.89 28.29 -46.29
N ARG A 121 28.09 29.30 -45.95
CA ARG A 121 27.99 30.56 -46.73
C ARG A 121 28.96 31.65 -46.27
N ILE A 122 29.52 31.54 -45.06
CA ILE A 122 30.34 32.59 -44.46
C ILE A 122 31.78 32.53 -45.01
N ASP A 123 32.22 31.36 -45.48
CA ASP A 123 33.56 31.14 -46.06
C ASP A 123 33.87 32.09 -47.25
N ALA A 124 32.86 32.59 -47.97
CA ALA A 124 33.04 33.50 -49.10
C ALA A 124 33.09 34.99 -48.71
N GLN A 125 32.81 35.36 -47.46
CA GLN A 125 32.76 36.75 -46.97
C GLN A 125 33.47 36.96 -45.63
N LEU A 126 34.51 36.17 -45.32
CA LEU A 126 35.30 36.47 -44.13
C LEU A 126 36.09 37.78 -44.32
N PRO A 127 35.97 38.73 -43.39
CA PRO A 127 36.83 39.91 -43.35
C PRO A 127 38.31 39.52 -43.29
N SER A 128 39.16 40.29 -43.95
CA SER A 128 40.59 40.00 -44.16
C SER A 128 41.36 39.68 -42.88
N PHE A 129 41.00 40.26 -41.74
CA PHE A 129 41.68 40.03 -40.45
C PHE A 129 41.42 38.65 -39.82
N LEU A 130 40.48 37.86 -40.33
CA LEU A 130 40.22 36.49 -39.86
C LEU A 130 40.72 35.42 -40.82
N GLN A 131 41.14 35.79 -42.04
CA GLN A 131 41.61 34.84 -43.05
C GLN A 131 42.94 34.21 -42.66
N GLU A 132 43.79 34.95 -41.95
CA GLU A 132 45.12 34.50 -41.51
C GLU A 132 45.16 34.21 -40.00
N ASN A 133 44.02 33.95 -39.37
CA ASN A 133 44.02 33.64 -37.94
C ASN A 133 44.33 32.14 -37.72
N PRO A 134 45.51 31.78 -37.19
CA PRO A 134 45.96 30.39 -37.06
C PRO A 134 45.10 29.56 -36.09
N TRP A 135 44.35 30.21 -35.20
CA TRP A 135 43.48 29.52 -34.25
C TRP A 135 42.20 28.99 -34.89
N ILE A 136 41.81 29.51 -36.06
CA ILE A 136 40.61 29.03 -36.78
C ILE A 136 40.82 27.61 -37.30
N GLU A 137 42.01 27.28 -37.80
CA GLU A 137 42.35 25.93 -38.27
C GLU A 137 42.36 24.93 -37.10
N VAL A 138 42.93 25.33 -35.96
CA VAL A 138 42.97 24.52 -34.72
C VAL A 138 41.56 24.23 -34.21
N LEU A 139 40.69 25.23 -34.19
CA LEU A 139 39.29 25.06 -33.80
C LEU A 139 38.51 24.18 -34.81
N ARG A 140 38.84 24.29 -36.10
CA ARG A 140 38.25 23.45 -37.17
C ARG A 140 38.65 21.98 -37.04
N MET A 141 39.87 21.70 -36.61
CA MET A 141 40.33 20.32 -36.38
C MET A 141 39.67 19.70 -35.15
N ARG A 142 39.45 20.48 -34.10
CA ARG A 142 38.88 19.98 -32.82
C ARG A 142 37.36 19.76 -32.85
N GLY A 143 36.63 20.43 -33.75
CA GLY A 143 35.17 20.28 -33.86
C GLY A 143 34.68 19.07 -34.68
N ARG A 144 35.58 18.16 -35.08
CA ARG A 144 35.28 16.95 -35.89
C ARG A 144 35.41 15.63 -35.12
N GLU A 145 35.71 15.68 -33.83
CA GLU A 145 35.62 14.56 -32.88
C GLU A 145 34.28 14.64 -32.12
#